data_AF-A0A514BRW4-F1
#
_entry.id   AF-A0A514BRW4-F1
#
_cell.length_a   1.000
_cell.length_b   1.000
_cell.length_c   1.000
_cell.angle_alpha   90.00
_cell.angle_beta   90.00
_cell.angle_gamma   90.00
#
_symmetry.space_group_name_H-M   'P 1'
#
loop_
_entity.id
_entity.type
_entity.pdbx_description
1 polymer ?
#
loop_
_entity_poly.entity_id
_entity_poly.type
_entity_poly.pdbx_seq_one_letter_code
_entity_poly.pdbx_strand_id
1 'polypeptide(L)'
;MLTASTVITSLGIATVIGMALALYLWRIRRPQLLVQRGLAALATMRWREYSGFIVEALHAQGFEAIGSGTPPQGAGKTDLCLSRDGSNWLLSCRQSPDHGIDAAHLAGFAGTVRAQEAAGGIIATLGTVQKDARDNVHGIELLHGESLWMLVEPLLPAGLRHELAEAVRKRAVVEAVLACGLALLAGFTIALAVAGVPADPPSPAAPAPEPTPQPVPASAPRPEQPPPAEASPEPSASAPVAAAAAADGVDEETQRKRITERVGELVGIKRAVWSTRSTLVVFLDDSIPDGPELTRPICDVLSDYPALRSSRLQLEPPEGSDRRVRFLQCHAW
;
A
#
# COMPACT_ATOMS: atom_id res chain seq x y z
N MET A 1 -16.60 -52.19 -0.32
CA MET A 1 -17.72 -51.21 -0.25
C MET A 1 -17.39 -49.95 0.56
N LEU A 2 -16.11 -49.67 0.89
CA LEU A 2 -15.69 -48.50 1.67
C LEU A 2 -15.31 -47.25 0.84
N THR A 3 -15.52 -47.23 -0.47
CA THR A 3 -15.00 -46.15 -1.34
C THR A 3 -15.99 -45.01 -1.60
N ALA A 4 -17.29 -45.28 -1.70
CA ALA A 4 -18.28 -44.23 -1.97
C ALA A 4 -18.53 -43.34 -0.74
N SER A 5 -18.58 -43.93 0.46
CA SER A 5 -18.88 -43.21 1.70
C SER A 5 -17.75 -42.24 2.10
N THR A 6 -16.49 -42.62 1.89
CA THR A 6 -15.32 -41.78 2.21
C THR A 6 -15.15 -40.61 1.25
N VAL A 7 -15.54 -40.77 -0.03
CA VAL A 7 -15.55 -39.68 -1.02
C VAL A 7 -16.65 -38.67 -0.71
N ILE A 8 -17.84 -39.14 -0.28
CA ILE A 8 -18.93 -38.24 0.11
C ILE A 8 -18.58 -37.47 1.38
N THR A 9 -17.96 -38.11 2.38
CA THR A 9 -17.57 -37.42 3.62
C THR A 9 -16.44 -36.41 3.39
N SER A 10 -15.43 -36.72 2.58
CA SER A 10 -14.34 -35.78 2.28
C SER A 10 -14.84 -34.55 1.50
N LEU A 11 -15.71 -34.75 0.51
CA LEU A 11 -16.32 -33.65 -0.24
C LEU A 11 -17.26 -32.80 0.64
N GLY A 12 -18.01 -33.44 1.54
CA GLY A 12 -18.83 -32.77 2.53
C GLY A 12 -18.00 -31.88 3.47
N ILE A 13 -16.91 -32.41 4.02
CA ILE A 13 -15.99 -31.65 4.90
C ILE A 13 -15.36 -30.48 4.14
N ALA A 14 -14.90 -30.69 2.91
CA ALA A 14 -14.32 -29.64 2.07
C ALA A 14 -15.33 -28.50 1.79
N THR A 15 -16.60 -28.84 1.55
CA THR A 15 -17.68 -27.88 1.34
C THR A 15 -17.94 -27.04 2.59
N VAL A 16 -17.97 -27.67 3.77
CA VAL A 16 -18.16 -26.98 5.06
C VAL A 16 -16.98 -26.05 5.35
N ILE A 17 -15.75 -26.49 5.13
CA ILE A 17 -14.54 -25.67 5.30
C ILE A 17 -14.56 -24.47 4.33
N GLY A 18 -14.90 -24.70 3.05
CA GLY A 18 -15.03 -23.65 2.05
C GLY A 18 -16.09 -22.61 2.44
N MET A 19 -17.26 -23.05 2.91
CA MET A 19 -18.33 -22.17 3.38
C MET A 19 -17.91 -21.38 4.63
N ALA A 20 -17.25 -22.02 5.60
CA ALA A 20 -16.74 -21.36 6.80
C ALA A 20 -15.67 -20.30 6.45
N LEU A 21 -14.76 -20.61 5.53
CA LEU A 21 -13.74 -19.68 5.06
C LEU A 21 -14.35 -18.52 4.28
N ALA A 22 -15.32 -18.77 3.41
CA ALA A 22 -16.05 -17.72 2.70
C ALA A 22 -16.82 -16.79 3.67
N LEU A 23 -17.47 -17.35 4.69
CA LEU A 23 -18.13 -16.57 5.74
C LEU A 23 -17.13 -15.77 6.58
N TYR A 24 -15.96 -16.33 6.90
CA TYR A 24 -14.89 -15.65 7.62
C TYR A 24 -14.36 -14.46 6.80
N LEU A 25 -14.04 -14.68 5.52
CA LEU A 25 -13.60 -13.62 4.61
C LEU A 25 -14.68 -12.54 4.45
N TRP A 26 -15.94 -12.94 4.30
CA TRP A 26 -17.04 -11.98 4.21
C TRP A 26 -17.20 -11.16 5.49
N ARG A 27 -17.17 -11.79 6.67
CA ARG A 27 -17.49 -11.11 7.93
C ARG A 27 -16.33 -10.25 8.44
N ILE A 28 -15.09 -10.69 8.26
CA ILE A 28 -13.92 -10.06 8.88
C ILE A 28 -13.06 -9.31 7.86
N ARG A 29 -12.76 -9.89 6.69
CA ARG A 29 -11.93 -9.21 5.67
C ARG A 29 -12.68 -8.10 4.96
N ARG A 30 -13.98 -8.25 4.70
CA ARG A 30 -14.76 -7.22 4.00
C ARG A 30 -14.75 -5.85 4.68
N PRO A 31 -15.05 -5.69 5.99
CA PRO A 31 -15.00 -4.37 6.63
C PRO A 31 -13.57 -3.79 6.61
N GLN A 32 -12.55 -4.62 6.84
CA GLN A 32 -11.16 -4.18 6.78
C GLN A 32 -10.75 -3.68 5.40
N LEU A 33 -11.16 -4.38 4.34
CA LEU A 33 -10.91 -3.95 2.96
C LEU A 33 -11.62 -2.63 2.63
N LEU A 34 -12.81 -2.44 3.17
CA LEU A 34 -13.57 -1.19 3.00
C LEU A 34 -12.88 -0.02 3.71
N VAL A 35 -12.45 -0.21 4.95
CA VAL A 35 -11.65 0.79 5.68
C VAL A 35 -10.36 1.12 4.92
N GLN A 36 -9.60 0.11 4.46
CA GLN A 36 -8.35 0.35 3.72
C GLN A 36 -8.57 1.10 2.41
N ARG A 37 -9.57 0.70 1.61
CA ARG A 37 -9.95 1.39 0.37
C ARG A 37 -10.45 2.80 0.63
N GLY A 38 -11.22 2.97 1.70
CA GLY A 38 -11.75 4.25 2.15
C GLY A 38 -10.65 5.23 2.55
N LEU A 39 -9.72 4.80 3.42
CA LEU A 39 -8.55 5.59 3.82
C LEU A 39 -7.66 5.92 2.62
N ALA A 40 -7.45 4.97 1.70
CA ALA A 40 -6.71 5.23 0.47
C ALA A 40 -7.40 6.28 -0.42
N ALA A 41 -8.72 6.26 -0.52
CA ALA A 41 -9.49 7.29 -1.22
C ALA A 41 -9.40 8.65 -0.50
N LEU A 42 -9.43 8.68 0.83
CA LEU A 42 -9.19 9.91 1.60
C LEU A 42 -7.77 10.44 1.37
N ALA A 43 -6.78 9.57 1.17
CA ALA A 43 -5.39 9.98 0.92
C ALA A 43 -5.19 10.67 -0.43
N THR A 44 -6.05 10.39 -1.42
CA THR A 44 -5.99 11.00 -2.76
C THR A 44 -6.82 12.27 -2.91
N MET A 45 -7.68 12.60 -1.94
CA MET A 45 -8.48 13.83 -1.94
C MET A 45 -7.62 15.09 -1.75
N ARG A 46 -8.21 16.26 -1.99
CA ARG A 46 -7.56 17.52 -1.60
C ARG A 46 -7.54 17.63 -0.08
N TRP A 47 -6.42 18.08 0.50
CA TRP A 47 -6.29 18.25 1.95
C TRP A 47 -7.46 19.03 2.58
N ARG A 48 -7.94 20.09 1.88
CA ARG A 48 -9.07 20.92 2.34
C ARG A 48 -10.41 20.19 2.39
N GLU A 49 -10.62 19.21 1.50
CA GLU A 49 -11.82 18.36 1.51
C GLU A 49 -11.75 17.37 2.66
N TYR A 50 -10.60 16.71 2.82
CA TYR A 50 -10.33 15.81 3.94
C TYR A 50 -10.51 16.50 5.30
N SER A 51 -9.85 17.65 5.52
CA SER A 51 -9.96 18.38 6.78
C SER A 51 -11.39 18.89 7.01
N GLY A 52 -12.10 19.29 5.95
CA GLY A 52 -13.51 19.64 6.01
C GLY A 52 -14.39 18.49 6.54
N PHE A 53 -14.21 17.27 6.03
CA PHE A 53 -14.95 16.11 6.53
C PHE A 53 -14.65 15.79 7.99
N ILE A 54 -13.39 15.96 8.44
CA ILE A 54 -13.03 15.73 9.84
C ILE A 54 -13.63 16.80 10.75
N VAL A 55 -13.57 18.07 10.35
CA VAL A 55 -14.20 19.16 11.11
C VAL A 55 -15.71 18.94 11.20
N GLU A 56 -16.36 18.54 10.11
CA GLU A 56 -17.79 18.23 10.11
C GLU A 56 -18.12 17.01 11.00
N ALA A 57 -17.27 15.97 10.99
CA ALA A 57 -17.44 14.81 11.87
C ALA A 57 -17.30 15.18 13.34
N LEU A 58 -16.32 16.04 13.67
CA LEU A 58 -16.12 16.53 15.03
C LEU A 58 -17.22 17.51 15.44
N HIS A 59 -17.79 18.26 14.50
CA HIS A 59 -18.96 19.09 14.75
C HIS A 59 -20.17 18.25 15.20
N ALA A 60 -20.40 17.09 14.59
CA ALA A 60 -21.40 16.13 15.06
C ALA A 60 -21.13 15.58 16.48
N GLN A 61 -19.89 15.70 16.98
CA GLN A 61 -19.51 15.35 18.35
C GLN A 61 -19.50 16.54 19.33
N GLY A 62 -19.93 17.73 18.89
CA GLY A 62 -19.98 18.94 19.72
C GLY A 62 -18.73 19.82 19.66
N PHE A 63 -17.83 19.61 18.69
CA PHE A 63 -16.71 20.52 18.46
C PHE A 63 -17.05 21.56 17.40
N GLU A 64 -17.00 22.84 17.75
CA GLU A 64 -17.22 23.94 16.81
C GLU A 64 -15.89 24.42 16.22
N ALA A 65 -15.83 24.59 14.90
CA ALA A 65 -14.64 25.17 14.27
C ALA A 65 -14.53 26.65 14.59
N ILE A 66 -13.44 27.05 15.25
CA ILE A 66 -13.15 28.47 15.43
C ILE A 66 -12.64 28.95 14.08
N GLY A 67 -13.48 29.75 13.39
CA GLY A 67 -13.26 30.18 12.01
C GLY A 67 -11.81 30.61 11.77
N SER A 68 -11.31 30.28 10.58
CA SER A 68 -9.94 30.44 10.09
C SER A 68 -9.41 31.88 10.15
N GLY A 69 -9.25 32.43 11.35
CA GLY A 69 -8.32 33.49 11.64
C GLY A 69 -6.89 32.94 11.52
N THR A 70 -5.93 33.85 11.44
CA THR A 70 -4.49 33.53 11.39
C THR A 70 -4.18 32.35 12.32
N PRO A 71 -3.58 31.25 11.81
CA PRO A 71 -3.22 30.13 12.66
C PRO A 71 -2.42 30.68 13.85
N PRO A 72 -2.76 30.29 15.10
CA PRO A 72 -2.05 30.78 16.28
C PRO A 72 -0.55 30.58 16.12
N GLN A 73 0.25 31.52 16.63
CA GLN A 73 1.71 31.45 16.49
C GLN A 73 2.23 30.08 16.94
N GLY A 74 2.92 29.37 16.05
CA GLY A 74 3.45 28.03 16.30
C GLY A 74 2.55 26.86 15.88
N ALA A 75 1.30 27.10 15.45
CA ALA A 75 0.48 26.08 14.80
C ALA A 75 1.07 25.69 13.44
N GLY A 76 1.15 24.40 13.16
CA GLY A 76 1.55 23.89 11.86
C GLY A 76 0.55 24.31 10.77
N LYS A 77 0.99 24.33 9.52
CA LYS A 77 0.15 24.67 8.35
C LYS A 77 -1.10 23.76 8.21
N THR A 78 -1.12 22.64 8.92
CA THR A 78 -2.17 21.62 8.93
C THR A 78 -3.02 21.60 10.20
N ASP A 79 -2.80 22.55 11.11
CA ASP A 79 -3.45 22.59 12.41
C ASP A 79 -4.63 23.59 12.40
N LEU A 80 -5.72 23.20 13.05
CA LEU A 80 -7.00 23.91 13.08
C LEU A 80 -7.44 24.07 14.54
N CYS A 81 -8.05 25.20 14.88
CA CYS A 81 -8.58 25.42 16.22
C CYS A 81 -10.07 25.05 16.28
N LEU A 82 -10.44 24.31 17.32
CA LEU A 82 -11.80 23.92 17.63
C LEU A 82 -12.18 24.46 19.01
N SER A 83 -13.47 24.61 19.28
CA SER A 83 -14.04 24.94 20.58
C SER A 83 -15.00 23.84 21.01
N ARG A 84 -14.95 23.43 22.26
CA ARG A 84 -15.95 22.54 22.86
C ARG A 84 -16.19 22.98 24.30
N ASP A 85 -17.45 23.22 24.65
CA ASP A 85 -17.87 23.69 25.98
C ASP A 85 -17.11 24.95 26.45
N GLY A 86 -16.79 25.85 25.52
CA GLY A 86 -16.04 27.08 25.80
C GLY A 86 -14.53 26.89 26.03
N SER A 87 -14.02 25.66 25.85
CA SER A 87 -12.59 25.35 25.90
C SER A 87 -12.00 25.21 24.49
N ASN A 88 -10.79 25.73 24.28
CA ASN A 88 -10.07 25.60 23.01
C ASN A 88 -9.46 24.20 22.87
N TRP A 89 -9.56 23.64 21.66
CA TRP A 89 -8.99 22.37 21.25
C TRP A 89 -8.17 22.56 19.98
N LEU A 90 -7.09 21.81 19.83
CA LEU A 90 -6.25 21.86 18.63
C LEU A 90 -6.44 20.59 17.81
N LEU A 91 -6.76 20.70 16.52
CA LEU A 91 -6.89 19.60 15.59
C LEU A 91 -5.73 19.60 14.60
N SER A 92 -4.96 18.52 14.51
CA SER A 92 -3.96 18.31 13.45
C SER A 92 -4.44 17.26 12.46
N CYS A 93 -4.64 17.66 11.20
CA CYS A 93 -5.09 16.77 10.12
C CYS A 93 -3.92 16.33 9.24
N ARG A 94 -3.46 15.08 9.39
CA ARG A 94 -2.44 14.46 8.55
C ARG A 94 -3.04 13.48 7.55
N GLN A 95 -2.73 13.71 6.27
CA GLN A 95 -3.24 12.91 5.15
C GLN A 95 -2.24 11.84 4.68
N SER A 96 -0.98 11.87 5.11
CA SER A 96 0.06 10.97 4.60
C SER A 96 -0.11 9.54 5.16
N PRO A 97 -0.40 8.52 4.34
CA PRO A 97 -0.53 7.14 4.81
C PRO A 97 0.82 6.49 5.14
N ASP A 98 1.90 6.92 4.47
CA ASP A 98 3.23 6.31 4.60
C ASP A 98 4.01 6.79 5.84
N HIS A 99 3.54 7.87 6.49
CA HIS A 99 4.23 8.47 7.62
C HIS A 99 3.51 8.12 8.92
N GLY A 100 4.17 7.32 9.74
CA GLY A 100 3.66 6.97 11.06
C GLY A 100 3.79 8.12 12.07
N ILE A 101 2.93 8.12 13.08
CA ILE A 101 3.08 8.99 14.26
C ILE A 101 3.97 8.28 15.28
N ASP A 102 5.08 8.93 15.64
CA ASP A 102 5.99 8.53 16.70
C ASP A 102 5.75 9.33 17.99
N ALA A 103 6.42 8.93 19.08
CA ALA A 103 6.30 9.60 20.37
C ALA A 103 6.85 11.04 20.35
N ALA A 104 7.88 11.32 19.53
CA ALA A 104 8.47 12.64 19.40
C ALA A 104 7.49 13.65 18.79
N HIS A 105 6.77 13.25 17.74
CA HIS A 105 5.70 14.03 17.14
C HIS A 105 4.57 14.31 18.12
N LEU A 106 4.16 13.29 18.88
CA LEU A 106 3.10 13.46 19.88
C LEU A 106 3.53 14.43 20.98
N ALA A 107 4.77 14.33 21.46
CA ALA A 107 5.33 15.25 22.46
C ALA A 107 5.45 16.68 21.93
N GLY A 108 5.84 16.85 20.67
CA GLY A 108 5.87 18.15 19.99
C GLY A 108 4.48 18.78 19.91
N PHE A 109 3.48 18.00 19.46
CA PHE A 109 2.09 18.45 19.42
C PHE A 109 1.53 18.76 20.82
N ALA A 110 1.84 17.95 21.83
CA ALA A 110 1.50 18.23 23.22
C ALA A 110 2.14 19.52 23.74
N GLY A 111 3.34 19.86 23.23
CA GLY A 111 3.98 21.15 23.45
C GLY A 111 3.16 22.29 22.87
N THR A 112 2.69 22.16 21.63
CA THR A 112 1.84 23.16 20.96
C THR A 112 0.50 23.34 21.65
N VAL A 113 -0.16 22.25 22.07
CA VAL A 113 -1.43 22.29 22.84
C VAL A 113 -1.25 23.10 24.12
N ARG A 114 -0.18 22.85 24.87
CA ARG A 114 0.14 23.60 26.09
C ARG A 114 0.50 25.06 25.83
N ALA A 115 1.27 25.32 24.76
CA ALA A 115 1.66 26.67 24.38
C ALA A 115 0.46 27.54 23.96
N GLN A 116 -0.61 26.92 23.46
CA GLN A 116 -1.85 27.61 23.08
C GLN A 116 -2.91 27.61 24.18
N GLU A 117 -2.58 27.13 25.39
CA GLU A 117 -3.51 27.01 26.51
C GLU A 117 -4.79 26.24 26.14
N ALA A 118 -4.68 25.30 25.20
CA ALA A 118 -5.79 24.46 24.78
C ALA A 118 -6.05 23.36 25.83
N ALA A 119 -7.32 23.01 26.03
CA ALA A 119 -7.75 21.96 26.96
C ALA A 119 -7.31 20.56 26.49
N GLY A 120 -7.08 20.39 25.18
CA GLY A 120 -6.60 19.16 24.60
C GLY A 120 -6.32 19.30 23.11
N GLY A 121 -5.83 18.21 22.52
CA GLY A 121 -5.60 18.13 21.08
C GLY A 121 -6.20 16.88 20.46
N ILE A 122 -6.44 16.91 19.17
CA ILE A 122 -6.90 15.77 18.37
C ILE A 122 -5.94 15.65 17.19
N ILE A 123 -5.40 14.46 16.96
CA ILE A 123 -4.63 14.17 15.75
C ILE A 123 -5.42 13.18 14.92
N ALA A 124 -5.80 13.60 13.72
CA ALA A 124 -6.41 12.73 12.73
C ALA A 124 -5.39 12.33 11.67
N THR A 125 -5.08 11.04 11.59
CA THR A 125 -4.07 10.50 10.67
C THR A 125 -4.61 9.35 9.84
N LEU A 126 -4.31 9.39 8.54
CA LEU A 126 -4.50 8.26 7.63
C LEU A 126 -3.38 7.20 7.74
N GLY A 127 -2.25 7.57 8.36
CA GLY A 127 -1.10 6.69 8.58
C GLY A 127 -1.23 5.81 9.83
N THR A 128 -0.17 5.08 10.12
CA THR A 128 -0.11 4.21 11.30
C THR A 128 0.33 4.97 12.54
N VAL A 129 -0.19 4.57 13.71
CA VAL A 129 0.29 5.08 15.00
C VAL A 129 1.18 4.01 15.62
N GLN A 130 2.45 4.36 15.87
CA GLN A 130 3.41 3.46 16.52
C GLN A 130 2.98 3.16 17.96
N LYS A 131 3.37 1.98 18.47
CA LYS A 131 2.98 1.54 19.81
C LYS A 131 3.43 2.51 20.90
N ASP A 132 4.67 2.97 20.81
CA ASP A 132 5.25 3.93 21.77
C ASP A 132 4.49 5.27 21.81
N ALA A 133 3.89 5.67 20.68
CA ALA A 133 3.05 6.86 20.63
C ALA A 133 1.69 6.63 21.32
N ARG A 134 1.13 5.42 21.27
CA ARG A 134 -0.15 5.09 21.94
C ARG A 134 -0.04 5.05 23.45
N ASP A 135 1.10 4.58 23.95
CA ASP A 135 1.31 4.40 25.40
C ASP A 135 1.58 5.75 26.11
N ASN A 136 1.93 6.80 25.36
CA ASN A 136 2.27 8.15 25.87
C ASN A 136 1.24 9.22 25.51
N VAL A 137 -0.02 8.82 25.29
CA VAL A 137 -1.11 9.75 24.97
C VAL A 137 -1.62 10.43 26.24
N HIS A 138 -1.21 11.68 26.46
CA HIS A 138 -1.72 12.53 27.55
C HIS A 138 -2.37 13.79 26.98
N GLY A 139 -3.69 13.93 27.16
CA GLY A 139 -4.45 15.10 26.71
C GLY A 139 -4.60 15.25 25.19
N ILE A 140 -4.28 14.20 24.43
CA ILE A 140 -4.40 14.16 22.97
C ILE A 140 -5.30 12.99 22.57
N GLU A 141 -6.21 13.17 21.62
CA GLU A 141 -7.03 12.11 21.06
C GLU A 141 -6.46 11.70 19.69
N LEU A 142 -6.31 10.40 19.47
CA LEU A 142 -5.76 9.86 18.21
C LEU A 142 -6.88 9.22 17.38
N LEU A 143 -7.21 9.85 16.26
CA LEU A 143 -8.14 9.31 15.26
C LEU A 143 -7.32 8.68 14.14
N HIS A 144 -7.39 7.36 14.01
CA HIS A 144 -6.63 6.62 13.00
C HIS A 144 -7.34 5.34 12.55
N GLY A 145 -7.07 4.90 11.32
CA GLY A 145 -7.58 3.63 10.82
C GLY A 145 -9.10 3.54 10.83
N GLU A 146 -9.64 2.51 11.50
CA GLU A 146 -11.09 2.24 11.58
C GLU A 146 -11.85 3.32 12.36
N SER A 147 -11.29 3.88 13.44
CA SER A 147 -11.99 4.92 14.23
C SER A 147 -12.21 6.19 13.42
N LEU A 148 -11.20 6.59 12.65
CA LEU A 148 -11.32 7.71 11.71
C LEU A 148 -12.31 7.40 10.58
N TRP A 149 -12.25 6.19 10.03
CA TRP A 149 -13.15 5.80 8.94
C TRP A 149 -14.62 5.81 9.37
N MET A 150 -14.96 5.28 10.55
CA MET A 150 -16.33 5.28 11.07
C MET A 150 -16.90 6.70 11.24
N LEU A 151 -16.04 7.69 11.52
CA LEU A 151 -16.42 9.09 11.66
C LEU A 151 -16.70 9.76 10.32
N VAL A 152 -15.86 9.46 9.32
CA VAL A 152 -15.90 10.16 8.02
C VAL A 152 -16.82 9.48 7.02
N GLU A 153 -16.95 8.14 7.05
CA GLU A 153 -17.77 7.36 6.13
C GLU A 153 -19.21 7.90 5.99
N PRO A 154 -19.94 8.26 7.06
CA PRO A 154 -21.31 8.76 6.94
C PRO A 154 -21.42 10.09 6.17
N LEU A 155 -20.36 10.90 6.18
CA LEU A 155 -20.30 12.25 5.58
C LEU A 155 -19.87 12.23 4.12
N LEU A 156 -19.29 11.12 3.64
CA LEU A 156 -18.84 11.00 2.26
C LEU A 156 -20.02 11.03 1.27
N PRO A 157 -19.82 11.59 0.06
CA PRO A 157 -20.83 11.59 -0.99
C PRO A 157 -21.35 10.18 -1.29
N ALA A 158 -22.65 10.05 -1.53
CA ALA A 158 -23.27 8.75 -1.80
C ALA A 158 -22.59 8.01 -2.96
N GLY A 159 -22.24 8.70 -4.05
CA GLY A 159 -21.55 8.10 -5.21
C GLY A 159 -20.24 7.41 -4.82
N LEU A 160 -19.37 8.10 -4.08
CA LEU A 160 -18.10 7.55 -3.63
C LEU A 160 -18.29 6.32 -2.72
N ARG A 161 -19.27 6.36 -1.81
CA ARG A 161 -19.57 5.21 -0.94
C ARG A 161 -20.04 3.99 -1.73
N HIS A 162 -20.86 4.20 -2.76
CA HIS A 162 -21.30 3.13 -3.65
C HIS A 162 -20.13 2.55 -4.45
N GLU A 163 -19.27 3.39 -5.02
CA GLU A 163 -18.07 2.95 -5.75
C GLU A 163 -17.12 2.12 -4.86
N LEU A 164 -16.87 2.58 -3.63
CA LEU A 164 -16.07 1.85 -2.66
C LEU A 164 -16.71 0.50 -2.32
N ALA A 165 -18.01 0.47 -2.04
CA ALA A 165 -18.74 -0.74 -1.70
C ALA A 165 -18.75 -1.76 -2.86
N GLU A 166 -18.95 -1.30 -4.10
CA GLU A 166 -18.90 -2.16 -5.28
C GLU A 166 -17.50 -2.71 -5.53
N ALA A 167 -16.47 -1.86 -5.44
CA ALA A 167 -15.09 -2.26 -5.63
C ALA A 167 -14.64 -3.29 -4.58
N VAL A 168 -15.12 -3.17 -3.33
CA VAL A 168 -14.85 -4.16 -2.27
C VAL A 168 -15.64 -5.44 -2.52
N ARG A 169 -16.91 -5.35 -2.93
CA ARG A 169 -17.75 -6.52 -3.23
C ARG A 169 -17.16 -7.38 -4.35
N LYS A 170 -16.72 -6.78 -5.46
CA LYS A 170 -16.09 -7.50 -6.58
C LYS A 170 -14.86 -8.29 -6.11
N ARG A 171 -13.98 -7.65 -5.33
CA ARG A 171 -12.76 -8.29 -4.82
C ARG A 171 -13.06 -9.41 -3.82
N ALA A 172 -13.97 -9.17 -2.88
CA ALA A 172 -14.38 -10.15 -1.89
C ALA A 172 -15.04 -11.38 -2.51
N VAL A 173 -15.85 -11.21 -3.56
CA VAL A 173 -16.47 -12.33 -4.29
C VAL A 173 -15.42 -13.17 -5.01
N VAL A 174 -14.46 -12.55 -5.70
CA VAL A 174 -13.37 -13.27 -6.38
C VAL A 174 -12.52 -14.07 -5.38
N GLU A 175 -12.11 -13.45 -4.26
CA GLU A 175 -11.34 -14.14 -3.22
C GLU A 175 -12.13 -15.31 -2.59
N ALA A 176 -13.42 -15.11 -2.33
CA ALA A 176 -14.28 -16.17 -1.79
C ALA A 176 -14.48 -17.33 -2.79
N VAL A 177 -14.69 -17.03 -4.07
CA VAL A 177 -14.83 -18.06 -5.12
C VAL A 177 -13.54 -18.84 -5.30
N LEU A 178 -12.37 -18.18 -5.29
CA LEU A 178 -11.07 -18.85 -5.36
C LEU A 178 -10.82 -19.72 -4.13
N ALA A 179 -11.14 -19.23 -2.93
CA ALA A 179 -11.01 -20.00 -1.69
C ALA A 179 -11.91 -21.25 -1.69
N CYS A 180 -13.17 -21.11 -2.13
CA CYS A 180 -14.07 -22.25 -2.31
C CYS A 180 -13.57 -23.21 -3.38
N GLY A 181 -13.09 -22.71 -4.52
CA GLY A 181 -12.54 -23.53 -5.60
C GLY A 181 -11.32 -24.34 -5.16
N LEU A 182 -10.38 -23.72 -4.44
CA LEU A 182 -9.21 -24.40 -3.87
C LEU A 182 -9.59 -25.45 -2.84
N ALA A 183 -10.57 -25.15 -1.97
CA ALA A 183 -11.08 -26.11 -0.99
C ALA A 183 -11.72 -27.33 -1.67
N LEU A 184 -12.53 -27.12 -2.71
CA LEU A 184 -13.15 -28.20 -3.50
C LEU A 184 -12.11 -29.03 -4.25
N LEU A 185 -11.10 -28.39 -4.86
CA LEU A 185 -9.99 -29.09 -5.51
C LEU A 185 -9.20 -29.93 -4.52
N ALA A 186 -8.89 -29.40 -3.33
CA ALA A 186 -8.21 -30.15 -2.27
C ALA A 186 -9.06 -31.33 -1.77
N GLY A 187 -10.37 -31.13 -1.58
CA GLY A 187 -11.29 -32.22 -1.23
C GLY A 187 -11.33 -33.31 -2.30
N PHE A 188 -11.34 -32.92 -3.58
CA PHE A 188 -11.34 -33.83 -4.72
C PHE A 188 -10.02 -34.59 -4.89
N THR A 189 -8.87 -33.94 -4.72
CA THR A 189 -7.55 -34.60 -4.79
C THR A 189 -7.38 -35.61 -3.66
N ILE A 190 -7.82 -35.28 -2.44
CA ILE A 190 -7.84 -36.22 -1.30
C ILE A 190 -8.78 -37.39 -1.60
N ALA A 191 -9.97 -37.12 -2.16
CA ALA A 191 -10.91 -38.17 -2.54
C ALA A 191 -10.32 -39.13 -3.59
N LEU A 192 -9.62 -38.62 -4.60
CA LEU A 192 -8.94 -39.45 -5.61
C LEU A 192 -7.78 -40.28 -5.01
N ALA A 193 -6.98 -39.69 -4.11
CA ALA A 193 -5.91 -40.41 -3.43
C ALA A 193 -6.43 -41.58 -2.57
N VAL A 194 -7.58 -41.39 -1.92
CA VAL A 194 -8.24 -42.43 -1.10
C VAL A 194 -8.98 -43.46 -1.96
N ALA A 195 -9.48 -43.08 -3.14
CA ALA A 195 -10.21 -43.96 -4.07
C ALA A 195 -9.30 -44.92 -4.86
N GLY A 196 -7.99 -44.69 -4.87
CA GLY A 196 -7.00 -45.65 -5.37
C GLY A 196 -6.32 -45.19 -6.67
N VAL A 197 -5.10 -44.68 -6.54
CA VAL A 197 -4.04 -44.98 -7.50
C VAL A 197 -3.40 -46.29 -7.00
N PRO A 198 -3.26 -47.34 -7.82
CA PRO A 198 -2.44 -48.48 -7.44
C PRO A 198 -1.01 -47.99 -7.23
N ALA A 199 -0.58 -47.91 -5.97
CA ALA A 199 0.83 -47.86 -5.66
C ALA A 199 1.41 -49.22 -6.07
N ASP A 200 2.19 -49.23 -7.15
CA ASP A 200 3.02 -50.37 -7.50
C ASP A 200 3.91 -50.64 -6.27
N PRO A 201 3.89 -51.86 -5.67
CA PRO A 201 4.71 -52.13 -4.51
C PRO A 201 6.18 -51.94 -4.88
N PRO A 202 7.01 -51.30 -4.02
CA PRO A 202 8.45 -51.32 -4.25
C PRO A 202 8.91 -52.77 -4.31
N SER A 203 9.46 -53.14 -5.48
CA SER A 203 10.12 -54.41 -5.73
C SER A 203 11.10 -54.71 -4.57
N PRO A 204 11.16 -55.95 -4.05
CA PRO A 204 11.96 -56.25 -2.87
C PRO A 204 13.43 -55.91 -3.10
N ALA A 205 13.93 -54.95 -2.32
CA ALA A 205 15.35 -54.72 -2.20
C ALA A 205 16.02 -55.99 -1.67
N ALA A 206 17.07 -56.41 -2.38
CA ALA A 206 17.99 -57.47 -1.95
C ALA A 206 18.58 -57.13 -0.56
N PRO A 207 18.84 -58.14 0.28
CA PRO A 207 19.20 -57.92 1.68
C PRO A 207 20.58 -57.27 1.84
N ALA A 208 20.63 -56.31 2.76
CA ALA A 208 21.85 -55.74 3.30
C ALA A 208 22.65 -56.79 4.09
N PRO A 209 23.99 -56.81 4.02
CA PRO A 209 24.81 -57.50 5.00
C PRO A 209 24.99 -56.62 6.26
N GLU A 210 24.82 -57.26 7.41
CA GLU A 210 25.03 -56.74 8.77
C GLU A 210 26.31 -57.42 9.37
N PRO A 211 26.78 -57.11 10.58
CA PRO A 211 27.69 -56.01 10.95
C PRO A 211 28.99 -56.50 11.63
N THR A 212 30.04 -55.68 11.73
CA THR A 212 31.02 -55.73 12.86
C THR A 212 31.88 -54.46 12.94
N PRO A 213 32.58 -54.16 14.06
CA PRO A 213 32.13 -53.28 15.14
C PRO A 213 32.91 -51.96 15.22
N GLN A 214 32.35 -50.97 15.93
CA GLN A 214 33.02 -49.71 16.28
C GLN A 214 34.24 -49.93 17.20
N PRO A 215 35.22 -49.01 17.14
CA PRO A 215 35.91 -48.51 18.32
C PRO A 215 35.61 -47.02 18.58
N VAL A 216 35.57 -46.67 19.87
CA VAL A 216 35.34 -45.31 20.43
C VAL A 216 36.68 -44.52 20.50
N PRO A 217 36.72 -43.26 20.94
CA PRO A 217 37.19 -42.09 20.18
C PRO A 217 38.62 -41.65 20.53
N ALA A 218 39.27 -40.89 19.65
CA ALA A 218 40.51 -40.18 19.94
C ALA A 218 40.37 -38.68 19.61
N SER A 219 40.79 -37.86 20.58
CA SER A 219 40.73 -36.40 20.62
C SER A 219 41.57 -35.67 19.55
N ALA A 220 40.98 -34.59 19.01
CA ALA A 220 41.57 -33.28 18.60
C ALA A 220 42.64 -33.27 17.48
N PRO A 221 42.91 -32.13 16.77
CA PRO A 221 42.50 -30.74 17.05
C PRO A 221 41.86 -29.94 15.87
N ARG A 222 41.39 -28.75 16.26
CA ARG A 222 40.86 -27.62 15.50
C ARG A 222 41.78 -27.11 14.37
N PRO A 223 41.19 -26.63 13.26
CA PRO A 223 41.57 -25.34 12.66
C PRO A 223 40.31 -24.47 12.45
N GLU A 224 40.24 -23.29 13.06
CA GLU A 224 40.72 -21.99 12.54
C GLU A 224 39.62 -21.33 11.68
N GLN A 225 38.89 -20.41 12.32
CA GLN A 225 37.88 -19.54 11.70
C GLN A 225 38.56 -18.45 10.86
N PRO A 226 38.07 -18.16 9.64
CA PRO A 226 38.20 -16.83 9.03
C PRO A 226 37.00 -15.93 9.40
N PRO A 227 37.18 -14.61 9.45
CA PRO A 227 36.18 -13.65 9.96
C PRO A 227 35.02 -13.37 8.97
N PRO A 228 33.90 -12.76 9.44
CA PRO A 228 32.76 -12.45 8.59
C PRO A 228 33.05 -11.23 7.71
N ALA A 229 32.89 -11.40 6.40
CA ALA A 229 32.78 -10.29 5.47
C ALA A 229 31.35 -9.73 5.49
N GLU A 230 31.29 -8.44 5.76
CA GLU A 230 30.16 -7.54 5.70
C GLU A 230 29.59 -7.51 4.27
N ALA A 231 28.30 -7.84 4.10
CA ALA A 231 27.59 -7.72 2.83
C ALA A 231 26.30 -6.92 3.04
N SER A 232 26.21 -5.84 2.27
CA SER A 232 25.09 -4.90 2.18
C SER A 232 23.79 -5.55 1.72
N PRO A 233 22.62 -5.00 2.08
CA PRO A 233 21.32 -5.53 1.69
C PRO A 233 20.97 -5.21 0.22
N GLU A 234 20.52 -6.23 -0.52
CA GLU A 234 19.82 -6.10 -1.79
C GLU A 234 18.45 -5.40 -1.60
N PRO A 235 18.02 -4.52 -2.54
CA PRO A 235 16.70 -3.92 -2.50
C PRO A 235 15.63 -4.93 -2.95
N SER A 236 14.78 -5.29 -1.99
CA SER A 236 13.62 -6.15 -2.17
C SER A 236 12.57 -5.45 -3.03
N ALA A 237 12.19 -6.12 -4.12
CA ALA A 237 11.07 -5.76 -4.97
C ALA A 237 9.77 -5.76 -4.17
N SER A 238 9.02 -4.65 -4.21
CA SER A 238 7.62 -4.63 -3.82
C SER A 238 6.84 -3.62 -4.65
N ALA A 239 5.94 -4.17 -5.46
CA ALA A 239 4.76 -3.54 -6.03
C ALA A 239 3.56 -4.40 -5.53
N PRO A 240 2.32 -3.87 -5.38
CA PRO A 240 1.69 -2.98 -6.36
C PRO A 240 0.87 -1.79 -5.81
N VAL A 241 0.90 -0.67 -6.56
CA VAL A 241 -0.04 0.46 -6.42
C VAL A 241 -0.71 0.72 -7.78
N ALA A 242 -1.82 0.04 -8.06
CA ALA A 242 -2.71 0.39 -9.16
C ALA A 242 -4.16 0.39 -8.66
N ALA A 243 -4.77 1.57 -8.64
CA ALA A 243 -6.17 1.81 -9.00
C ALA A 243 -6.58 3.26 -8.68
N ALA A 244 -6.22 4.21 -9.55
CA ALA A 244 -6.93 5.49 -9.68
C ALA A 244 -6.55 6.21 -10.99
N ALA A 245 -6.81 5.60 -12.14
CA ALA A 245 -7.04 6.30 -13.41
C ALA A 245 -7.56 5.31 -14.46
N ALA A 246 -8.88 5.24 -14.63
CA ALA A 246 -9.50 4.61 -15.78
C ALA A 246 -10.64 5.49 -16.27
N ALA A 247 -10.28 6.65 -16.80
CA ALA A 247 -10.99 7.28 -17.89
C ALA A 247 -10.11 7.07 -19.12
N ASP A 248 -10.69 6.50 -20.18
CA ASP A 248 -10.06 5.84 -21.34
C ASP A 248 -9.62 4.40 -21.04
N GLY A 249 -10.35 3.44 -21.60
CA GLY A 249 -10.23 1.99 -21.36
C GLY A 249 -8.95 1.32 -21.88
N VAL A 250 -7.80 1.95 -21.68
CA VAL A 250 -6.47 1.39 -21.95
C VAL A 250 -5.72 1.30 -20.62
N ASP A 251 -5.26 0.10 -20.29
CA ASP A 251 -4.47 -0.17 -19.09
C ASP A 251 -3.26 0.79 -18.97
N GLU A 252 -2.98 1.30 -17.77
CA GLU A 252 -1.94 2.31 -17.51
C GLU A 252 -0.55 1.82 -17.95
N GLU A 253 -0.28 0.51 -17.84
CA GLU A 253 0.96 -0.11 -18.36
C GLU A 253 1.07 0.04 -19.87
N THR A 254 -0.05 -0.13 -20.59
CA THR A 254 -0.10 0.06 -22.04
C THR A 254 0.09 1.52 -22.41
N GLN A 255 -0.44 2.46 -21.62
CA GLN A 255 -0.21 3.89 -21.81
C GLN A 255 1.26 4.25 -21.59
N ARG A 256 1.89 3.74 -20.53
CA ARG A 256 3.34 3.93 -20.26
C ARG A 256 4.22 3.39 -21.37
N LYS A 257 3.88 2.22 -21.93
CA LYS A 257 4.60 1.66 -23.09
C LYS A 257 4.50 2.60 -24.30
N ARG A 258 3.30 3.07 -24.63
CA ARG A 258 3.08 4.02 -25.75
C ARG A 258 3.81 5.35 -25.57
N ILE A 259 3.87 5.87 -24.35
CA ILE A 259 4.65 7.08 -24.04
C ILE A 259 6.14 6.82 -24.28
N THR A 260 6.67 5.70 -23.79
CA THR A 260 8.08 5.35 -24.00
C THR A 260 8.44 5.28 -25.48
N GLU A 261 7.60 4.64 -26.29
CA GLU A 261 7.77 4.53 -27.74
C GLU A 261 7.71 5.91 -28.41
N ARG A 262 6.65 6.68 -28.18
CA ARG A 262 6.47 8.02 -28.79
C ARG A 262 7.56 9.01 -28.39
N VAL A 263 8.01 8.99 -27.13
CA VAL A 263 9.11 9.86 -26.66
C VAL A 263 10.43 9.38 -27.25
N GLY A 264 10.67 8.07 -27.35
CA GLY A 264 11.88 7.53 -27.97
C GLY A 264 12.03 7.84 -29.46
N GLU A 265 10.94 8.18 -30.16
CA GLU A 265 10.93 8.58 -31.57
C GLU A 265 11.22 10.08 -31.80
N LEU A 266 11.27 10.89 -30.74
CA LEU A 266 11.54 12.32 -30.87
C LEU A 266 13.02 12.59 -31.18
N VAL A 267 13.27 13.65 -31.96
CA VAL A 267 14.63 14.13 -32.24
C VAL A 267 15.27 14.64 -30.95
N GLY A 268 16.54 14.32 -30.72
CA GLY A 268 17.25 14.72 -29.49
C GLY A 268 17.18 13.67 -28.37
N ILE A 269 16.53 12.52 -28.61
CA ILE A 269 16.29 11.48 -27.59
C ILE A 269 16.90 10.15 -28.04
N LYS A 270 17.90 9.68 -27.28
CA LYS A 270 18.53 8.36 -27.48
C LYS A 270 17.60 7.22 -27.06
N ARG A 271 16.90 7.39 -25.94
CA ARG A 271 15.88 6.45 -25.43
C ARG A 271 15.09 7.05 -24.27
N ALA A 272 13.89 6.52 -24.04
CA ALA A 272 13.10 6.79 -22.84
C ALA A 272 12.88 5.49 -22.06
N VAL A 273 12.76 5.57 -20.73
CA VAL A 273 12.42 4.43 -19.87
C VAL A 273 11.76 4.91 -18.59
N TRP A 274 10.78 4.18 -18.11
CA TRP A 274 10.19 4.42 -16.80
C TRP A 274 11.07 3.83 -15.71
N SER A 275 11.56 4.65 -14.78
CA SER A 275 12.27 4.15 -13.58
C SER A 275 11.30 3.76 -12.47
N THR A 276 10.15 4.43 -12.41
CA THR A 276 9.02 4.13 -11.52
C THR A 276 7.71 4.32 -12.27
N ARG A 277 6.56 4.09 -11.59
CA ARG A 277 5.22 4.34 -12.18
C ARG A 277 4.98 5.82 -12.54
N SER A 278 5.72 6.75 -11.96
CA SER A 278 5.51 8.20 -12.11
C SER A 278 6.78 8.97 -12.47
N THR A 279 7.86 8.28 -12.85
CA THR A 279 9.14 8.89 -13.23
C THR A 279 9.61 8.35 -14.57
N LEU A 280 9.59 9.21 -15.59
CA LEU A 280 10.11 8.93 -16.92
C LEU A 280 11.54 9.47 -17.03
N VAL A 281 12.49 8.59 -17.30
CA VAL A 281 13.90 8.95 -17.56
C VAL A 281 14.09 9.02 -19.07
N VAL A 282 14.56 10.15 -19.57
CA VAL A 282 14.81 10.41 -20.99
C VAL A 282 16.30 10.64 -21.16
N PHE A 283 16.93 9.78 -21.95
CA PHE A 283 18.35 9.85 -22.29
C PHE A 283 18.48 10.68 -23.55
N LEU A 284 19.22 11.77 -23.44
CA LEU A 284 19.40 12.72 -24.53
C LEU A 284 20.52 12.28 -25.45
N ASP A 285 20.42 12.68 -26.71
CA ASP A 285 21.55 12.69 -27.64
C ASP A 285 22.10 14.13 -27.78
N ASP A 286 23.24 14.30 -28.44
CA ASP A 286 23.89 15.61 -28.62
C ASP A 286 23.32 16.44 -29.79
N SER A 287 22.21 16.00 -30.41
CA SER A 287 21.67 16.62 -31.63
C SER A 287 20.94 17.94 -31.35
N ILE A 288 20.35 18.10 -30.16
CA ILE A 288 19.60 19.30 -29.76
C ILE A 288 20.10 19.78 -28.40
N PRO A 289 20.37 21.09 -28.22
CA PRO A 289 20.75 21.63 -26.92
C PRO A 289 19.59 21.54 -25.91
N ASP A 290 19.95 21.26 -24.65
CA ASP A 290 19.01 21.21 -23.54
C ASP A 290 18.24 22.53 -23.42
N GLY A 291 16.92 22.49 -23.69
CA GLY A 291 16.13 23.70 -23.76
C GLY A 291 14.65 23.45 -24.05
N PRO A 292 13.86 24.52 -24.23
CA PRO A 292 12.43 24.41 -24.52
C PRO A 292 12.14 23.68 -25.83
N GLU A 293 13.04 23.74 -26.81
CA GLU A 293 12.91 23.04 -28.09
C GLU A 293 12.93 21.52 -27.93
N LEU A 294 13.71 21.02 -26.97
CA LEU A 294 13.76 19.61 -26.60
C LEU A 294 12.60 19.23 -25.67
N THR A 295 12.27 20.08 -24.67
CA THR A 295 11.29 19.70 -23.65
C THR A 295 9.84 19.85 -24.07
N ARG A 296 9.51 20.79 -24.98
CA ARG A 296 8.13 21.01 -25.44
C ARG A 296 7.53 19.77 -26.11
N PRO A 297 8.19 19.11 -27.10
CA PRO A 297 7.66 17.89 -27.70
C PRO A 297 7.43 16.76 -26.71
N ILE A 298 8.32 16.61 -25.72
CA ILE A 298 8.17 15.60 -24.65
C ILE A 298 6.93 15.90 -23.80
N CYS A 299 6.74 17.17 -23.42
CA CYS A 299 5.59 17.60 -22.65
C CYS A 299 4.27 17.52 -23.42
N ASP A 300 4.28 17.73 -24.73
CA ASP A 300 3.11 17.56 -25.59
C ASP A 300 2.66 16.09 -25.61
N VAL A 301 3.60 15.15 -25.79
CA VAL A 301 3.30 13.71 -25.71
C VAL A 301 2.72 13.33 -24.34
N LEU A 302 3.28 13.83 -23.24
CA LEU A 302 2.77 13.53 -21.90
C LEU A 302 1.39 14.14 -21.64
N SER A 303 1.07 15.28 -22.26
CA SER A 303 -0.22 15.98 -22.10
C SER A 303 -1.39 15.20 -22.68
N ASP A 304 -1.14 14.33 -23.67
CA ASP A 304 -2.14 13.43 -24.26
C ASP A 304 -2.64 12.35 -23.27
N TYR A 305 -1.96 12.14 -22.14
CA TYR A 305 -2.26 11.09 -21.17
C TYR A 305 -2.63 11.67 -19.80
N PRO A 306 -3.93 11.88 -19.49
CA PRO A 306 -4.37 12.57 -18.27
C PRO A 306 -3.87 11.95 -16.96
N ALA A 307 -3.71 10.62 -16.92
CA ALA A 307 -3.21 9.87 -15.78
C ALA A 307 -1.70 10.07 -15.52
N LEU A 308 -0.93 10.35 -16.58
CA LEU A 308 0.53 10.34 -16.57
C LEU A 308 1.15 11.72 -16.86
N ARG A 309 0.35 12.73 -17.21
CA ARG A 309 0.83 14.10 -17.50
C ARG A 309 1.51 14.81 -16.33
N SER A 310 1.22 14.40 -15.09
CA SER A 310 1.88 14.90 -13.87
C SER A 310 3.13 14.09 -13.50
N SER A 311 3.59 13.16 -14.35
CA SER A 311 4.81 12.39 -14.10
C SER A 311 6.05 13.28 -14.05
N ARG A 312 7.02 12.88 -13.23
CA ARG A 312 8.34 13.51 -13.14
C ARG A 312 9.19 13.10 -14.33
N LEU A 313 9.81 14.07 -14.98
CA LEU A 313 10.75 13.84 -16.07
C LEU A 313 12.19 14.02 -15.57
N GLN A 314 13.03 13.01 -15.75
CA GLN A 314 14.48 13.08 -15.53
C GLN A 314 15.17 13.09 -16.89
N LEU A 315 15.89 14.16 -17.18
CA LEU A 315 16.70 14.29 -18.39
C LEU A 315 18.12 13.88 -18.07
N GLU A 316 18.54 12.78 -18.65
CA GLU A 316 19.90 12.25 -18.54
C GLU A 316 20.73 12.78 -19.72
N PRO A 317 21.82 13.51 -19.46
CA PRO A 317 22.69 14.00 -20.52
C PRO A 317 23.40 12.84 -21.25
N PRO A 318 23.92 13.08 -22.46
CA PRO A 318 24.63 12.07 -23.22
C PRO A 318 25.90 11.59 -22.49
N GLU A 319 26.26 10.33 -22.73
CA GLU A 319 27.41 9.67 -22.11
C GLU A 319 28.72 10.42 -22.44
N GLY A 320 29.48 10.80 -21.41
CA GLY A 320 30.71 11.58 -21.57
C GLY A 320 30.52 13.10 -21.56
N SER A 321 29.29 13.59 -21.32
CA SER A 321 28.99 15.02 -21.14
C SER A 321 29.21 15.48 -19.69
N ASP A 322 29.75 16.69 -19.50
CA ASP A 322 29.86 17.35 -18.18
C ASP A 322 28.53 17.99 -17.72
N ARG A 323 27.45 17.83 -18.49
CA ARG A 323 26.12 18.35 -18.14
C ARG A 323 25.56 17.58 -16.93
N ARG A 324 24.75 18.27 -16.13
CA ARG A 324 24.12 17.68 -14.95
C ARG A 324 22.74 17.12 -15.29
N VAL A 325 22.37 16.03 -14.63
CA VAL A 325 21.01 15.49 -14.66
C VAL A 325 20.02 16.56 -14.24
N ARG A 326 18.94 16.73 -15.01
CA ARG A 326 17.92 17.74 -14.75
C ARG A 326 16.56 17.10 -14.54
N PHE A 327 15.82 17.61 -13.56
CA PHE A 327 14.45 17.20 -13.29
C PHE A 327 13.49 18.29 -13.70
N LEU A 328 12.38 17.90 -14.32
CA LEU A 328 11.27 18.81 -14.60
C LEU A 328 9.92 18.08 -14.51
N GLN A 329 8.85 18.85 -14.46
CA GLN A 329 7.49 18.35 -14.49
C GLN A 329 6.72 19.18 -15.52
N CYS A 330 6.12 18.52 -16.52
CA CYS A 330 5.43 19.21 -17.61
C CYS A 330 4.12 19.86 -17.16
N HIS A 331 3.47 19.29 -16.15
CA HIS A 331 2.24 19.82 -15.55
C HIS A 331 2.35 19.76 -14.02
N ALA A 332 2.19 20.92 -13.36
CA ALA A 332 2.01 20.98 -11.92
C ALA A 332 0.54 20.71 -11.58
N TRP A 333 0.28 20.02 -10.46
CA TRP A 333 -1.05 19.59 -10.03
C TRP A 333 -2.10 20.70 -9.94
#